data_AF-A0A534CXS9-F1
#
_entry.id   AF-A0A534CXS9-F1
#
_cell.length_a   1.000
_cell.length_b   1.000
_cell.length_c   1.000
_cell.angle_alpha   90.00
_cell.angle_beta   90.00
_cell.angle_gamma   90.00
#
_symmetry.space_group_name_H-M   'P 1'
#
loop_
_entity.id
_entity.type
_entity.pdbx_description
1 polymer ?
#
loop_
_entity_poly.entity_id
_entity_poly.type
_entity_poly.pdbx_seq_one_letter_code
_entity_poly.pdbx_strand_id
1 'polypeptide(L)'
;MHLALESGIPVTRLLTVFEPDADRSRSHALPLELLADQAAALGLELRSPRADWATYERVFVEELEHAREAGIGQAIFGDIDLVPHREWEEKVCRRAGLAAHLPLWNWARERVVAEILAR
;
A
#
# COMPACT_ATOMS: atom_id res chain seq x y z
N MET A 1 -1.63 -1.96 -7.77
CA MET A 1 -0.38 -2.17 -8.53
C MET A 1 -0.65 -2.28 -10.02
N HIS A 2 -1.27 -3.37 -10.49
CA HIS A 2 -1.50 -3.65 -11.92
C HIS A 2 -2.05 -2.46 -12.73
N LEU A 3 -3.22 -1.92 -12.34
CA LEU A 3 -3.85 -0.78 -13.02
C LEU A 3 -2.98 0.48 -13.03
N ALA A 4 -2.16 0.68 -12.00
CA ALA A 4 -1.26 1.83 -11.92
C ALA A 4 -0.13 1.70 -12.96
N LEU A 5 0.44 0.50 -13.10
CA LEU A 5 1.45 0.20 -14.11
C LEU A 5 0.88 0.33 -15.53
N GLU A 6 -0.32 -0.21 -15.79
CA GLU A 6 -1.00 -0.05 -17.09
C GLU A 6 -1.30 1.43 -17.42
N SER A 7 -1.59 2.24 -16.40
CA SER A 7 -1.84 3.69 -16.56
C SER A 7 -0.56 4.52 -16.70
N GLY A 8 0.61 3.88 -16.74
CA GLY A 8 1.91 4.56 -16.87
C GLY A 8 2.36 5.30 -15.61
N ILE A 9 1.78 4.99 -14.44
CA ILE A 9 2.21 5.58 -13.17
C ILE A 9 3.56 4.93 -12.79
N PRO A 10 4.64 5.72 -12.59
CA PRO A 10 5.93 5.19 -12.18
C PRO A 10 5.92 4.82 -10.70
N VAL A 11 5.52 3.59 -10.40
CA VAL A 11 5.56 3.06 -9.03
C VAL A 11 7.01 2.70 -8.68
N THR A 12 7.49 3.15 -7.51
CA THR A 12 8.89 2.95 -7.09
C THR A 12 9.03 2.17 -5.79
N ARG A 13 7.99 2.15 -4.95
CA ARG A 13 8.02 1.54 -3.62
C ARG A 13 6.77 0.71 -3.33
N LEU A 14 6.98 -0.37 -2.59
CA LEU A 14 5.97 -1.08 -1.83
C LEU A 14 6.14 -0.73 -0.35
N LEU A 15 5.03 -0.51 0.37
CA LEU A 15 5.02 -0.30 1.82
C LEU A 15 4.14 -1.37 2.46
N THR A 16 4.67 -2.07 3.45
CA THR A 16 3.90 -3.03 4.26
C THR A 16 4.38 -3.00 5.69
N VAL A 17 3.49 -2.80 6.66
CA VAL A 17 3.86 -2.78 8.07
C VAL A 17 3.91 -4.21 8.63
N PHE A 18 4.97 -4.52 9.36
CA PHE A 18 5.24 -5.83 9.97
C PHE A 18 4.99 -5.84 11.48
N GLU A 19 4.84 -7.04 12.01
CA GLU A 19 4.82 -7.27 13.45
C GLU A 19 6.16 -6.83 14.10
N PRO A 20 6.12 -6.26 15.33
CA PRO A 20 7.31 -5.87 16.06
C PRO A 20 8.33 -7.01 16.18
N ASP A 21 7.84 -8.21 16.54
CA ASP A 21 8.67 -9.34 16.93
C ASP A 21 8.52 -10.57 16.01
N ALA A 22 8.03 -10.37 14.77
CA ALA A 22 7.90 -11.46 13.81
C ALA A 22 8.11 -11.00 12.36
N ASP A 23 8.62 -11.90 11.51
CA ASP A 23 8.81 -11.64 10.07
C ASP A 23 7.55 -11.91 9.25
N ARG A 24 6.44 -11.33 9.73
CA ARG A 24 5.16 -11.38 9.03
C ARG A 24 4.45 -10.02 9.02
N SER A 25 3.73 -9.75 7.94
CA SER A 25 2.92 -8.54 7.82
C SER A 25 1.84 -8.49 8.90
N ARG A 26 1.57 -7.30 9.44
CA ARG A 26 0.65 -7.15 10.57
C ARG A 26 -0.80 -7.50 10.20
N SER A 27 -1.24 -7.08 9.02
CA SER A 27 -2.65 -7.22 8.62
C SER A 27 -3.02 -8.61 8.12
N HIS A 28 -2.07 -9.34 7.53
CA HIS A 28 -2.35 -10.57 6.78
C HIS A 28 -1.38 -11.72 7.07
N ALA A 29 -0.46 -11.55 8.02
CA ALA A 29 0.53 -12.57 8.40
C ALA A 29 1.38 -13.09 7.21
N LEU A 30 1.62 -12.25 6.20
CA LEU A 30 2.42 -12.63 5.03
C LEU A 30 3.90 -12.62 5.39
N PRO A 31 4.68 -13.66 5.04
CA PRO A 31 6.12 -13.71 5.29
C PRO A 31 6.87 -12.56 4.64
N LEU A 32 7.94 -12.08 5.29
CA LEU A 32 8.81 -11.05 4.72
C LEU A 32 9.42 -11.47 3.37
N GLU A 33 9.88 -12.72 3.28
CA GLU A 33 10.47 -13.28 2.05
C GLU A 33 9.52 -13.19 0.86
N LEU A 34 8.23 -13.50 1.05
CA LEU A 34 7.23 -13.45 0.00
C LEU A 34 7.05 -12.02 -0.55
N LEU A 35 6.99 -11.03 0.35
CA LEU A 35 6.84 -9.63 -0.05
C LEU A 35 8.13 -9.09 -0.69
N ALA A 36 9.30 -9.55 -0.24
CA ALA A 36 10.58 -9.22 -0.85
C ALA A 36 10.70 -9.79 -2.27
N ASP A 37 10.29 -11.03 -2.48
CA ASP A 37 10.27 -11.66 -3.80
C ASP A 37 9.31 -10.95 -4.75
N GLN A 38 8.13 -10.55 -4.27
CA GLN A 38 7.18 -9.75 -5.05
C GLN A 38 7.76 -8.38 -5.44
N ALA A 39 8.42 -7.69 -4.50
CA ALA A 39 9.06 -6.41 -4.77
C ALA A 39 10.18 -6.55 -5.81
N ALA A 40 11.03 -7.57 -5.66
CA ALA A 40 12.13 -7.87 -6.56
C ALA A 40 11.64 -8.22 -7.97
N ALA A 41 10.59 -9.03 -8.09
CA ALA A 41 9.98 -9.38 -9.37
C ALA A 41 9.41 -8.16 -10.13
N LEU A 42 9.03 -7.11 -9.40
CA LEU A 42 8.52 -5.86 -9.96
C LEU A 42 9.62 -4.78 -10.11
N GLY A 43 10.84 -5.02 -9.64
CA GLY A 43 11.91 -4.03 -9.61
C GLY A 43 11.64 -2.85 -8.66
N LEU A 44 10.91 -3.08 -7.57
CA LEU A 44 10.49 -2.06 -6.60
C LEU A 44 11.27 -2.17 -5.29
N GLU A 45 11.45 -1.04 -4.59
CA GLU A 45 11.94 -1.03 -3.20
C GLU A 45 10.83 -1.48 -2.26
N LEU A 46 11.11 -2.44 -1.36
CA LEU A 46 10.22 -2.79 -0.26
C LEU A 46 10.57 -1.99 1.00
N ARG A 47 9.61 -1.23 1.51
CA ARG A 47 9.61 -0.62 2.84
C ARG A 47 8.80 -1.50 3.79
N SER A 48 9.45 -2.00 4.83
CA SER A 48 8.86 -2.96 5.78
C SER A 48 9.03 -2.53 7.25
N PRO A 49 8.52 -1.33 7.64
CA PRO A 49 8.65 -0.88 9.02
C PRO A 49 7.88 -1.79 9.99
N ARG A 50 8.29 -1.80 11.25
CA ARG A 50 7.66 -2.60 12.31
C ARG A 50 6.87 -1.72 13.26
N ALA A 51 5.63 -2.10 13.56
CA ALA A 51 4.78 -1.36 14.48
C ALA A 51 3.71 -2.24 15.13
N ASP A 52 3.36 -1.92 16.38
CA ASP A 52 2.16 -2.43 17.04
C ASP A 52 0.91 -1.60 16.68
N TRP A 53 -0.28 -1.98 17.17
CA TRP A 53 -1.50 -1.19 16.90
C TRP A 53 -1.48 0.21 17.51
N ALA A 54 -0.75 0.41 18.62
CA ALA A 54 -0.62 1.71 19.25
C ALA A 54 0.28 2.67 18.44
N THR A 55 1.26 2.11 17.71
CA THR A 55 2.25 2.87 16.94
C THR A 55 2.03 2.84 15.44
N TYR A 56 1.12 1.98 14.94
CA TYR A 56 0.88 1.72 13.52
C TYR A 56 0.70 3.00 12.70
N GLU A 57 -0.25 3.85 13.09
CA GLU A 57 -0.56 5.06 12.32
C GLU A 57 0.61 6.04 12.28
N ARG A 58 1.34 6.19 13.40
CA ARG A 58 2.52 7.05 13.46
C ARG A 58 3.58 6.55 12.49
N VAL A 59 3.93 5.26 12.59
CA VAL A 59 4.95 4.63 11.74
C VAL A 59 4.54 4.65 10.25
N PHE A 60 3.26 4.45 9.96
CA PHE A 60 2.75 4.52 8.59
C PHE A 60 2.90 5.93 8.02
N VAL A 61 2.52 6.96 8.79
CA VAL A 61 2.67 8.37 8.38
C VAL A 61 4.15 8.74 8.19
N GLU A 62 5.05 8.31 9.09
CA GLU A 62 6.49 8.54 8.96
C GLU A 62 7.05 7.98 7.64
N GLU A 63 6.65 6.76 7.24
CA GLU A 63 7.08 6.20 5.95
C GLU A 63 6.49 6.94 4.73
N LEU A 64 5.27 7.47 4.85
CA LEU A 64 4.70 8.34 3.81
C LEU A 64 5.44 9.69 3.73
N GLU A 65 5.86 10.26 4.86
CA GLU A 65 6.67 11.48 4.89
C GLU A 65 8.05 11.25 4.26
N HIS A 66 8.71 10.12 4.56
CA HIS A 66 9.93 9.69 3.87
C HIS A 66 9.72 9.51 2.36
N ALA A 67 8.54 9.03 1.94
CA ALA A 67 8.19 8.94 0.52
C ALA A 67 8.05 10.32 -0.11
N ARG A 68 7.37 11.27 0.57
CA ARG A 68 7.24 12.66 0.12
C ARG A 68 8.60 13.32 -0.09
N GLU A 69 9.51 13.15 0.86
CA GLU A 69 10.87 13.71 0.80
C GLU A 69 11.70 13.14 -0.36
N ALA A 70 11.40 11.90 -0.77
CA ALA A 70 11.95 11.27 -1.96
C ALA A 70 11.24 11.68 -3.26
N GLY A 71 10.32 12.64 -3.23
CA GLY A 71 9.59 13.16 -4.40
C GLY A 71 8.34 12.38 -4.78
N ILE A 72 7.86 11.44 -3.95
CA ILE A 72 6.64 10.68 -4.20
C ILE A 72 5.43 11.50 -3.73
N GLY A 73 4.51 11.82 -4.64
CA GLY A 73 3.33 12.64 -4.34
C GLY A 73 2.04 11.85 -4.04
N GLN A 74 2.03 10.53 -4.25
CA GLN A 74 0.82 9.71 -4.17
C GLN A 74 1.08 8.34 -3.55
N ALA A 75 0.10 7.85 -2.78
CA ALA A 75 0.03 6.48 -2.31
C ALA A 75 -1.17 5.79 -2.97
N ILE A 76 -0.99 4.54 -3.42
CA ILE A 76 -2.01 3.78 -4.14
C ILE A 76 -2.52 2.64 -3.25
N PHE A 77 -3.84 2.57 -3.08
CA PHE A 77 -4.50 1.57 -2.24
C PHE A 77 -5.40 0.64 -3.07
N GLY A 78 -5.66 -0.56 -2.53
CA GLY A 78 -6.41 -1.62 -3.21
C GLY A 78 -7.89 -1.69 -2.83
N ASP A 79 -8.36 -0.76 -2.01
CA ASP A 79 -9.68 -0.82 -1.39
C ASP A 79 -10.81 -0.54 -2.40
N ILE A 80 -11.89 -1.32 -2.26
CA ILE A 80 -13.02 -1.34 -3.22
C ILE A 80 -14.19 -0.52 -2.70
N ASP A 81 -14.72 -0.84 -1.51
CA ASP A 81 -15.98 -0.28 -1.02
C ASP A 81 -16.08 -0.09 0.51
N LEU A 82 -14.98 -0.27 1.25
CA LEU A 82 -14.99 -0.13 2.71
C LEU A 82 -14.67 1.32 3.13
N VAL A 83 -15.71 2.10 3.39
CA VAL A 83 -15.59 3.55 3.71
C VAL A 83 -14.59 3.84 4.85
N PRO A 84 -14.61 3.13 5.99
CA PRO A 84 -13.66 3.38 7.07
C PRO A 84 -12.19 3.24 6.67
N HIS A 85 -11.86 2.32 5.75
CA HIS A 85 -10.50 2.18 5.22
C HIS A 85 -10.12 3.38 4.39
N ARG A 86 -10.96 3.76 3.41
CA ARG A 86 -10.71 4.93 2.57
C ARG A 86 -10.53 6.20 3.38
N GLU A 87 -11.38 6.45 4.38
CA GLU A 87 -11.25 7.61 5.26
C GLU A 87 -9.93 7.61 6.02
N TRP A 88 -9.48 6.44 6.48
CA TRP A 88 -8.19 6.29 7.15
C TRP A 88 -7.02 6.54 6.19
N GLU A 89 -7.06 5.98 4.98
CA GLU A 89 -6.04 6.16 3.94
C GLU A 89 -5.90 7.63 3.52
N GLU A 90 -7.03 8.29 3.26
CA GLU A 90 -7.08 9.71 2.92
C GLU A 90 -6.57 10.57 4.09
N LYS A 91 -6.86 10.19 5.34
CA LYS A 91 -6.35 10.87 6.54
C LYS A 91 -4.83 10.77 6.63
N VAL A 92 -4.26 9.57 6.56
CA VAL A 92 -2.80 9.38 6.71
C VAL A 92 -2.02 9.99 5.55
N CYS A 93 -2.52 9.90 4.32
CA CYS A 93 -1.90 10.55 3.17
C CYS A 93 -1.93 12.07 3.31
N ARG A 94 -3.07 12.65 3.70
CA ARG A 94 -3.19 14.11 3.92
C ARG A 94 -2.24 14.60 5.00
N ARG A 95 -2.10 13.85 6.09
CA ARG A 95 -1.14 14.16 7.17
C ARG A 95 0.30 14.19 6.66
N ALA A 96 0.67 13.23 5.81
CA ALA A 96 2.01 13.14 5.22
C ALA A 96 2.25 14.05 4.01
N GLY A 97 1.22 14.76 3.53
CA GLY A 97 1.31 15.61 2.33
C GLY A 97 1.29 14.85 0.99
N LEU A 98 0.69 13.66 0.96
CA LEU A 98 0.45 12.84 -0.25
C LEU A 98 -1.03 12.83 -0.62
N ALA A 99 -1.33 12.52 -1.88
CA ALA A 99 -2.69 12.16 -2.30
C ALA A 99 -2.91 10.64 -2.23
N ALA A 100 -4.06 10.21 -1.72
CA ALA A 100 -4.50 8.83 -1.80
C ALA A 100 -5.14 8.55 -3.17
N HIS A 101 -4.69 7.50 -3.86
CA HIS A 101 -5.23 7.06 -5.13
C HIS A 101 -5.84 5.66 -4.98
N LEU A 102 -7.17 5.57 -5.14
CA LEU A 102 -7.94 4.32 -5.00
C LEU A 102 -8.57 3.93 -6.35
N PRO A 103 -7.81 3.27 -7.26
CA PRO A 103 -8.28 2.98 -8.62
C PRO A 103 -9.45 1.98 -8.68
N LEU A 104 -9.64 1.18 -7.62
CA LEU A 104 -10.71 0.17 -7.52
C LEU A 104 -11.96 0.69 -6.81
N TRP A 105 -11.94 1.93 -6.30
CA TRP A 105 -13.02 2.44 -5.48
C TRP A 105 -14.36 2.44 -6.23
N ASN A 106 -15.41 1.91 -5.60
CA ASN A 106 -16.74 1.70 -6.15
C ASN A 106 -16.81 0.78 -7.38
N TRP A 107 -15.76 -0.01 -7.68
CA TRP A 107 -15.90 -1.09 -8.65
C TRP A 107 -16.75 -2.22 -8.06
N ALA A 108 -17.58 -2.86 -8.88
CA ALA A 108 -18.22 -4.10 -8.50
C ALA A 108 -17.14 -5.17 -8.20
N ARG A 109 -17.28 -5.90 -7.10
CA ARG A 109 -16.30 -6.93 -6.70
C ARG A 109 -16.17 -8.02 -7.77
N GLU A 110 -17.27 -8.36 -8.44
CA GLU A 110 -17.33 -9.30 -9.56
C GLU A 110 -16.49 -8.82 -10.74
N ARG A 111 -16.50 -7.51 -11.01
CA ARG A 111 -15.64 -6.91 -12.04
C ARG A 111 -14.17 -7.07 -11.65
N VAL A 112 -13.81 -6.77 -10.39
CA VAL A 112 -12.42 -6.90 -9.92
C VAL A 112 -11.94 -8.36 -10.07
N VAL A 113 -12.76 -9.33 -9.69
CA VAL A 113 -12.44 -10.76 -9.87
C VAL A 113 -12.31 -11.13 -11.35
N ALA A 114 -13.24 -10.71 -12.20
CA ALA A 114 -13.19 -10.99 -13.63
C ALA A 114 -11.92 -10.41 -14.28
N GLU A 115 -11.52 -9.20 -13.90
CA GLU A 115 -10.29 -8.54 -14.35
C GLU A 115 -9.02 -9.30 -13.92
N ILE A 116 -9.03 -9.91 -12.73
CA ILE A 116 -7.91 -10.73 -12.25
C ILE A 116 -7.84 -12.05 -13.02
N LEU A 117 -8.98 -12.71 -13.26
CA LEU A 117 -9.03 -14.01 -13.96
C LEU A 117 -8.76 -13.92 -15.47
N ALA A 118 -8.97 -12.74 -16.06
CA ALA A 118 -8.74 -12.51 -17.49
C ALA A 118 -7.27 -12.28 -17.85
N ARG A 119 -6.36 -12.30 -16.88
CA ARG A 119 -4.92 -12.04 -17.03
C ARG A 119 -4.11 -13.26 -16.58
#